data_AF-A0A9N8HHK0-F1
#
_entry.id   AF-A0A9N8HHK0-F1
#
_cell.length_a   1.000
_cell.length_b   1.000
_cell.length_c   1.000
_cell.angle_alpha   90.00
_cell.angle_beta   90.00
_cell.angle_gamma   90.00
#
_symmetry.space_group_name_H-M   'P 1'
#
loop_
_entity.id
_entity.type
_entity.pdbx_description
1 polymer ?
#
loop_
_entity_poly.entity_id
_entity_poly.type
_entity_poly.pdbx_seq_one_letter_code
_entity_poly.pdbx_strand_id
1 'polypeptide(L)'
;MSSTPTTCSSATHYKNDPILRPLIDLGTTKRDRPRHKKLPRASILVCLFKPTFGRNQEWHVLLTQRPMKLKSHPGEVCCPGGRQDKEDEGDDVVTALRETREEVGIPETEIDILARMETVESVGGLCVTPIVGIWKNPVLPSQLQINKDEVEACFYVPLSNFWNDANGEDPFEIDWRGEVFVMRTYHWKGDDLKTFKIWGLTAHVVYEMAQICKPATSQQQSTTTRVVKTTSGLLWRWIDEPGSSKPYWSQRYFVLAGAENRKRVLHQYNSQEQAATKSETATKKNRLPLDEEDVQVTEGPQEGDKFIFQVSILDGRIQWKLAVETEEERSRWMSIISRMRSERTPSKKLKTDDTK
;
A
#
# COMPACT_ATOMS: atom_id res chain seq x y z
N MET A 1 3.69 28.94 31.04
CA MET A 1 4.72 28.88 29.98
C MET A 1 4.33 27.73 29.07
N SER A 2 3.70 28.04 27.93
CA SER A 2 3.23 27.07 26.95
C SER A 2 4.36 26.86 25.94
N SER A 3 4.97 25.69 25.96
CA SER A 3 5.93 25.25 24.95
C SER A 3 5.17 24.58 23.82
N THR A 4 4.98 25.30 22.72
CA THR A 4 4.58 24.73 21.43
C THR A 4 5.55 23.61 21.03
N PRO A 5 5.08 22.46 20.52
CA PRO A 5 5.95 21.43 19.99
C PRO A 5 6.76 22.03 18.83
N THR A 6 8.07 21.87 18.89
CA THR A 6 9.02 22.41 17.92
C THR A 6 8.71 21.91 16.51
N THR A 7 7.98 22.71 15.73
CA THR A 7 7.74 22.46 14.32
C THR A 7 9.02 22.61 13.50
N CYS A 8 9.31 21.59 12.69
CA CYS A 8 9.91 21.67 11.34
C CYS A 8 11.33 22.26 11.15
N SER A 9 12.05 22.68 12.19
CA SER A 9 13.40 23.26 12.00
C SER A 9 14.48 22.22 11.62
N SER A 10 14.30 20.95 11.99
CA SER A 10 15.29 19.89 11.81
C SER A 10 15.17 19.11 10.48
N ALA A 11 13.96 19.04 9.91
CA ALA A 11 13.72 18.46 8.58
C ALA A 11 14.53 19.15 7.46
N THR A 12 15.01 20.37 7.71
CA THR A 12 15.88 21.14 6.82
C THR A 12 17.15 20.39 6.43
N HIS A 13 17.73 19.58 7.34
CA HIS A 13 18.95 18.82 7.06
C HIS A 13 18.73 17.73 5.99
N TYR A 14 17.52 17.19 5.90
CA TYR A 14 17.17 16.10 5.00
C TYR A 14 16.50 16.56 3.69
N LYS A 15 16.32 17.87 3.49
CA LYS A 15 15.65 18.42 2.29
C LYS A 15 16.30 18.01 0.97
N ASN A 16 17.59 17.70 0.98
CA ASN A 16 18.33 17.28 -0.21
C ASN A 16 18.45 15.75 -0.34
N ASP A 17 17.96 14.96 0.62
CA ASP A 17 17.95 13.50 0.50
C ASP A 17 16.82 13.09 -0.49
N PRO A 18 17.15 12.49 -1.64
CA PRO A 18 16.17 12.19 -2.68
C PRO A 18 15.14 11.13 -2.26
N ILE A 19 15.45 10.32 -1.24
CA ILE A 19 14.54 9.32 -0.69
C ILE A 19 13.52 9.99 0.23
N LEU A 20 13.95 10.97 1.03
CA LEU A 20 13.09 11.63 2.01
C LEU A 20 12.36 12.86 1.48
N ARG A 21 12.88 13.50 0.42
CA ARG A 21 12.28 14.71 -0.16
C ARG A 21 10.78 14.56 -0.47
N PRO A 22 10.30 13.45 -1.07
CA PRO A 22 8.87 13.26 -1.30
C PRO A 22 8.02 13.24 -0.02
N LEU A 23 8.53 12.70 1.09
CA LEU A 23 7.85 12.73 2.39
C LEU A 23 7.82 14.15 2.98
N ILE A 24 8.92 14.89 2.86
CA ILE A 24 8.98 16.29 3.31
C ILE A 24 7.98 17.14 2.53
N ASP A 25 7.88 16.92 1.22
CA ASP A 25 6.93 17.61 0.35
C ASP A 25 5.47 17.20 0.64
N LEU A 26 5.25 15.94 1.03
CA LEU A 26 3.98 15.49 1.56
C LEU A 26 3.62 16.27 2.84
N GLY A 27 4.55 16.44 3.77
CA GLY A 27 4.35 17.25 4.98
C GLY A 27 3.28 16.72 5.95
N THR A 28 2.95 17.52 6.97
CA THR A 28 2.25 17.05 8.19
C THR A 28 0.75 17.40 8.24
N THR A 29 0.18 17.93 7.15
CA THR A 29 -1.26 18.25 7.10
C THR A 29 -2.14 17.01 7.30
N LYS A 30 -3.30 17.18 7.95
CA LYS A 30 -4.25 16.06 8.19
C LYS A 30 -4.80 15.53 6.86
N ARG A 31 -4.87 14.20 6.74
CA ARG A 31 -5.32 13.45 5.55
C ARG A 31 -6.30 12.35 5.97
N ASP A 32 -7.34 12.76 6.69
CA ASP A 32 -8.37 11.83 7.17
C ASP A 32 -9.32 11.46 6.03
N ARG A 33 -9.53 10.16 5.82
CA ARG A 33 -10.57 9.71 4.88
C ARG A 33 -11.96 10.00 5.49
N PRO A 34 -12.93 10.50 4.71
CA PRO A 34 -14.27 10.83 5.22
C PRO A 34 -14.95 9.68 5.97
N ARG A 35 -14.79 8.44 5.50
CA ARG A 35 -15.36 7.25 6.12
C ARG A 35 -14.77 6.90 7.50
N HIS A 36 -13.57 7.40 7.83
CA HIS A 36 -12.91 7.12 9.11
C HIS A 36 -13.31 8.12 10.21
N LYS A 37 -14.07 9.18 9.90
CA LYS A 37 -14.39 10.27 10.85
C LYS A 37 -15.03 9.82 12.17
N LYS A 38 -15.73 8.69 12.18
CA LYS A 38 -16.47 8.17 13.36
C LYS A 38 -15.74 7.04 14.09
N LEU A 39 -14.58 6.60 13.60
CA LEU A 39 -13.85 5.49 14.20
C LEU A 39 -12.97 5.99 15.36
N PRO A 40 -12.77 5.18 16.42
CA PRO A 40 -11.77 5.49 17.45
C PRO A 40 -10.39 5.66 16.82
N ARG A 41 -9.62 6.63 17.30
CA ARG A 41 -8.32 7.00 16.71
C ARG A 41 -7.17 6.21 17.32
N ALA A 42 -6.20 5.92 16.47
CA ALA A 42 -4.91 5.38 16.82
C ALA A 42 -3.85 6.02 15.92
N SER A 43 -2.61 6.03 16.35
CA SER A 43 -1.50 6.56 15.57
C SER A 43 -0.30 5.64 15.69
N ILE A 44 0.41 5.48 14.57
CA ILE A 44 1.64 4.69 14.50
C ILE A 44 2.78 5.55 13.98
N LEU A 45 4.00 5.26 14.44
CA LEU A 45 5.22 5.87 13.92
C LEU A 45 5.91 4.93 12.93
N VAL A 46 5.92 5.31 11.66
CA VAL A 46 6.84 4.76 10.67
C VAL A 46 8.21 5.41 10.88
N CYS A 47 9.00 4.81 11.76
CA CYS A 47 10.26 5.36 12.24
C CYS A 47 11.41 5.00 11.28
N LEU A 48 11.93 6.00 10.58
CA LEU A 48 13.04 5.89 9.64
C LEU A 48 14.37 6.26 10.29
N PHE A 49 15.42 5.51 9.98
CA PHE A 49 16.77 5.87 10.42
C PHE A 49 17.85 5.26 9.52
N LYS A 50 19.06 5.81 9.58
CA LYS A 50 20.26 5.16 9.03
C LYS A 50 21.03 4.56 10.19
N PRO A 51 21.22 3.23 10.24
CA PRO A 51 22.06 2.60 11.24
C PRO A 51 23.45 3.26 11.28
N THR A 52 23.90 3.63 12.48
CA THR A 52 25.28 4.08 12.73
C THR A 52 26.27 2.89 12.74
N PHE A 53 25.73 1.68 12.68
CA PHE A 53 26.42 0.40 12.70
C PHE A 53 26.18 -0.36 11.38
N GLY A 54 27.15 -1.17 10.94
CA GLY A 54 27.08 -1.89 9.67
C GLY A 54 27.70 -1.13 8.50
N ARG A 55 27.81 -1.80 7.34
CA ARG A 55 28.54 -1.29 6.16
C ARG A 55 27.70 -0.40 5.23
N ASN A 56 26.37 -0.48 5.32
CA ASN A 56 25.47 0.24 4.41
C ASN A 56 24.70 1.33 5.15
N GLN A 57 24.93 2.58 4.74
CA GLN A 57 24.22 3.79 5.21
C GLN A 57 22.85 3.94 4.51
N GLU A 58 22.09 2.85 4.39
CA GLU A 58 20.75 2.88 3.79
C GLU A 58 19.66 3.15 4.84
N TRP A 59 18.53 3.70 4.39
CA TRP A 59 17.38 3.95 5.26
C TRP A 59 16.74 2.63 5.68
N HIS A 60 16.38 2.53 6.94
CA HIS A 60 15.70 1.40 7.55
C HIS A 60 14.42 1.86 8.25
N VAL A 61 13.48 0.92 8.43
CA VAL A 61 12.25 1.10 9.20
C VAL A 61 12.36 0.30 10.49
N LEU A 62 12.11 0.93 11.63
CA LEU A 62 11.99 0.26 12.93
C LEU A 62 10.63 -0.46 13.03
N LEU A 63 10.65 -1.72 13.46
CA LEU A 63 9.46 -2.53 13.68
C LEU A 63 9.55 -3.26 15.03
N THR A 64 8.39 -3.48 15.65
CA THR A 64 8.24 -4.24 16.88
C THR A 64 7.47 -5.53 16.61
N GLN A 65 7.70 -6.55 17.43
CA GLN A 65 6.86 -7.74 17.49
C GLN A 65 6.16 -7.77 18.84
N ARG A 66 4.84 -7.91 18.81
CA ARG A 66 4.00 -8.02 20.01
C ARG A 66 4.21 -9.36 20.71
N PRO A 67 4.25 -9.43 22.05
CA PRO A 67 4.32 -10.68 22.79
C PRO A 67 3.18 -11.63 22.45
N MET A 68 3.50 -12.91 22.33
CA MET A 68 2.51 -13.97 22.12
C MET A 68 1.45 -14.05 23.24
N LYS A 69 1.75 -13.53 24.43
CA LYS A 69 0.86 -13.53 25.61
C LYS A 69 -0.26 -12.49 25.55
N LEU A 70 -0.26 -11.57 24.58
CA LEU A 70 -1.26 -10.52 24.49
C LEU A 70 -2.61 -11.03 23.98
N LYS A 71 -3.70 -10.46 24.51
CA LYS A 71 -5.08 -10.81 24.12
C LYS A 71 -5.42 -10.43 22.68
N SER A 72 -4.74 -9.43 22.13
CA SER A 72 -4.99 -8.91 20.78
C SER A 72 -3.68 -8.87 19.99
N HIS A 73 -3.75 -9.36 18.75
CA HIS A 73 -2.63 -9.37 17.81
C HIS A 73 -1.35 -10.04 18.35
N PRO A 74 -1.44 -11.23 18.96
CA PRO A 74 -0.25 -11.91 19.52
C PRO A 74 0.76 -12.25 18.42
N GLY A 75 2.03 -11.89 18.63
CA GLY A 75 3.11 -12.20 17.70
C GLY A 75 3.15 -11.35 16.42
N GLU A 76 2.20 -10.43 16.24
CA GLU A 76 2.14 -9.59 15.04
C GLU A 76 3.27 -8.55 15.03
N VAL A 77 3.82 -8.34 13.83
CA VAL A 77 4.79 -7.28 13.57
C VAL A 77 4.07 -5.97 13.30
N CYS A 78 4.45 -4.93 14.03
CA CYS A 78 3.80 -3.62 14.02
C CYS A 78 4.84 -2.50 13.91
N CYS A 79 4.42 -1.35 13.40
CA CYS A 79 5.10 -0.10 13.73
C CYS A 79 4.77 0.27 15.19
N PRO A 80 5.67 0.92 15.94
CA PRO A 80 5.33 1.43 17.26
C PRO A 80 4.11 2.34 17.22
N GLY A 81 3.19 2.20 18.17
CA GLY A 81 1.98 2.99 18.18
C GLY A 81 0.80 2.34 18.87
N GLY A 82 -0.26 3.12 19.05
CA GLY A 82 -1.40 2.71 19.85
C GLY A 82 -2.58 3.64 19.74
N ARG A 83 -3.54 3.45 20.64
CA ARG A 83 -4.78 4.24 20.67
C ARG A 83 -4.48 5.64 21.20
N GLN A 84 -5.25 6.60 20.71
CA GLN A 84 -5.22 7.94 21.26
C GLN A 84 -5.77 7.95 22.68
N ASP A 85 -5.02 8.54 23.61
CA ASP A 85 -5.48 8.82 24.98
C ASP A 85 -5.96 10.27 25.12
N LYS A 86 -6.63 10.57 26.23
CA LYS A 86 -7.16 11.92 26.51
C LYS A 86 -6.05 12.96 26.62
N GLU A 87 -4.90 12.56 27.16
CA GLU A 87 -3.71 13.39 27.33
C GLU A 87 -3.07 13.78 26.00
N ASP A 88 -3.39 13.08 24.90
CA ASP A 88 -2.87 13.40 23.57
C ASP A 88 -3.60 14.60 22.93
N GLU A 89 -4.66 15.12 23.57
CA GLU A 89 -5.44 16.30 23.15
C GLU A 89 -5.96 16.25 21.69
N GLY A 90 -6.09 15.06 21.12
CA GLY A 90 -6.53 14.90 19.73
C GLY A 90 -5.43 15.08 18.67
N ASP A 91 -4.16 15.18 19.06
CA ASP A 91 -3.02 15.24 18.14
C ASP A 91 -2.43 13.85 17.86
N ASP A 92 -2.56 13.43 16.61
CA ASP A 92 -2.04 12.15 16.12
C ASP A 92 -0.51 12.03 16.26
N VAL A 93 0.23 13.14 16.16
CA VAL A 93 1.69 13.15 16.31
C VAL A 93 2.06 12.88 17.77
N VAL A 94 1.36 13.51 18.71
CA VAL A 94 1.57 13.30 20.16
C VAL A 94 1.31 11.84 20.52
N THR A 95 0.18 11.26 20.07
CA THR A 95 -0.11 9.84 20.27
C THR A 95 1.02 8.94 19.74
N ALA A 96 1.47 9.13 18.50
CA ALA A 96 2.51 8.28 17.91
C ALA A 96 3.84 8.37 18.68
N LEU A 97 4.23 9.57 19.13
CA LEU A 97 5.46 9.80 19.88
C LEU A 97 5.40 9.24 21.31
N ARG A 98 4.26 9.42 22.01
CA ARG A 98 4.03 8.85 23.34
C ARG A 98 4.14 7.32 23.31
N GLU A 99 3.41 6.68 22.41
CA GLU A 99 3.40 5.22 22.26
C GLU A 99 4.79 4.69 21.87
N THR A 100 5.50 5.38 20.97
CA THR A 100 6.89 5.00 20.63
C THR A 100 7.81 5.07 21.86
N ARG A 101 7.65 6.09 22.70
CA ARG A 101 8.42 6.20 23.94
C ARG A 101 8.07 5.09 24.93
N GLU A 102 6.79 4.77 25.09
CA GLU A 102 6.32 3.71 25.99
C GLU A 102 6.77 2.33 25.55
N GLU A 103 6.63 2.00 24.26
CA GLU A 103 6.92 0.67 23.73
C GLU A 103 8.43 0.39 23.58
N VAL A 104 9.19 1.36 23.06
CA VAL A 104 10.61 1.17 22.68
C VAL A 104 11.59 2.14 23.33
N GLY A 105 11.12 3.07 24.16
CA GLY A 105 11.99 3.97 24.94
C GLY A 105 12.62 5.11 24.15
N ILE A 106 12.20 5.35 22.90
CA ILE A 106 12.73 6.45 22.08
C ILE A 106 11.99 7.75 22.46
N PRO A 107 12.69 8.77 22.99
CA PRO A 107 12.04 10.02 23.38
C PRO A 107 11.61 10.84 22.16
N GLU A 108 10.54 11.61 22.30
CA GLU A 108 10.03 12.51 21.26
C GLU A 108 11.07 13.49 20.72
N THR A 109 12.02 13.92 21.56
CA THR A 109 13.12 14.82 21.18
C THR A 109 14.08 14.20 20.18
N GLU A 110 14.09 12.87 20.04
CA GLU A 110 14.93 12.12 19.10
C GLU A 110 14.24 11.87 17.75
N ILE A 111 12.96 12.23 17.62
CA ILE A 111 12.19 12.03 16.39
C ILE A 111 11.93 13.37 15.70
N ASP A 112 12.35 13.48 14.44
CA ASP A 112 11.96 14.58 13.56
C ASP A 112 10.80 14.15 12.67
N ILE A 113 9.63 14.78 12.81
CA ILE A 113 8.45 14.45 12.01
C ILE A 113 8.61 14.97 10.58
N LEU A 114 8.45 14.07 9.61
CA LEU A 114 8.50 14.39 8.18
C LEU A 114 7.10 14.57 7.60
N ALA A 115 6.22 13.59 7.84
CA ALA A 115 4.96 13.51 7.13
C ALA A 115 3.85 12.88 7.97
N ARG A 116 2.62 13.23 7.63
CA ARG A 116 1.40 12.54 8.06
C ARG A 116 0.79 11.87 6.85
N MET A 117 0.70 10.55 6.83
CA MET A 117 0.10 9.81 5.71
C MET A 117 -1.43 9.79 5.81
N GLU A 118 -2.06 9.33 4.74
CA GLU A 118 -3.51 9.11 4.73
C GLU A 118 -3.90 8.07 5.79
N THR A 119 -5.01 8.30 6.48
CA THR A 119 -5.53 7.37 7.49
C THR A 119 -5.93 6.03 6.87
N VAL A 120 -5.73 4.93 7.61
CA VAL A 120 -6.12 3.58 7.22
C VAL A 120 -7.02 2.97 8.30
N GLU A 121 -8.07 2.26 7.91
CA GLU A 121 -8.92 1.54 8.86
C GLU A 121 -8.28 0.19 9.21
N SER A 122 -8.09 -0.08 10.51
CA SER A 122 -7.60 -1.37 10.97
C SER A 122 -8.71 -2.44 10.97
N VAL A 123 -8.32 -3.71 11.00
CA VAL A 123 -9.26 -4.84 11.11
C VAL A 123 -10.16 -4.72 12.34
N GLY A 124 -9.62 -4.16 13.43
CA GLY A 124 -10.34 -3.89 14.68
C GLY A 124 -11.21 -2.62 14.65
N GLY A 125 -11.36 -1.94 13.51
CA GLY A 125 -12.21 -0.76 13.37
C GLY A 125 -11.61 0.52 13.97
N LEU A 126 -10.29 0.65 13.98
CA LEU A 126 -9.62 1.89 14.37
C LEU A 126 -9.27 2.73 13.14
N CYS A 127 -9.42 4.06 13.23
CA CYS A 127 -8.79 5.00 12.31
C CYS A 127 -7.32 5.15 12.70
N VAL A 128 -6.43 4.50 11.95
CA VAL A 128 -4.99 4.56 12.20
C VAL A 128 -4.38 5.67 11.35
N THR A 129 -3.70 6.61 11.99
CA THR A 129 -2.94 7.68 11.33
C THR A 129 -1.45 7.33 11.30
N PRO A 130 -0.85 7.05 10.14
CA PRO A 130 0.59 6.82 10.06
C PRO A 130 1.34 8.16 10.06
N ILE A 131 2.23 8.31 11.04
CA ILE A 131 3.16 9.42 11.15
C ILE A 131 4.53 8.92 10.72
N VAL A 132 5.20 9.63 9.82
CA VAL A 132 6.55 9.28 9.35
C VAL A 132 7.54 10.22 10.01
N GLY A 133 8.55 9.67 10.68
CA GLY A 133 9.56 10.46 11.38
C GLY A 133 10.96 9.86 11.27
N ILE A 134 11.98 10.70 11.44
CA ILE A 134 13.39 10.28 11.46
C ILE A 134 13.85 10.16 12.90
N TRP A 135 14.44 9.01 13.25
CA TRP A 135 15.19 8.87 14.49
C TRP A 135 16.62 9.37 14.30
N LYS A 136 16.93 10.50 14.93
CA LYS A 136 18.16 11.27 14.72
C LYS A 136 19.43 10.56 15.18
N ASN A 137 19.41 10.01 16.40
CA ASN A 137 20.56 9.33 16.98
C ASN A 137 20.21 7.85 17.25
N PRO A 138 20.18 7.00 16.20
CA PRO A 138 19.79 5.61 16.35
C PRO A 138 20.86 4.81 17.10
N VAL A 139 20.38 3.97 18.02
CA VAL A 139 21.19 2.97 18.74
C VAL A 139 20.85 1.57 18.26
N LEU A 140 21.63 0.57 18.66
CA LEU A 140 21.29 -0.82 18.37
C LEU A 140 19.94 -1.17 19.03
N PRO A 141 19.07 -1.97 18.39
CA PRO A 141 17.81 -2.40 19.02
C PRO A 141 18.00 -3.09 20.39
N SER A 142 19.12 -3.77 20.59
CA SER A 142 19.49 -4.39 21.88
C SER A 142 19.77 -3.38 23.01
N GLN A 143 19.98 -2.11 22.67
CA GLN A 143 20.19 -1.01 23.61
C GLN A 143 18.89 -0.24 23.91
N LEU A 144 17.80 -0.53 23.19
CA LEU A 144 16.50 0.08 23.45
C LEU A 144 15.90 -0.47 24.75
N GLN A 145 15.29 0.42 25.51
CA GLN A 145 14.52 0.05 26.70
C GLN A 145 13.10 -0.29 26.27
N ILE A 146 12.91 -1.54 25.81
CA ILE A 146 11.59 -2.02 25.39
C ILE A 146 10.69 -2.34 26.59
N ASN A 147 9.41 -1.98 26.49
CA ASN A 147 8.39 -2.44 27.43
C ASN A 147 8.03 -3.90 27.12
N LYS A 148 8.52 -4.84 27.94
CA LYS A 148 8.34 -6.29 27.73
C LYS A 148 6.89 -6.78 27.86
N ASP A 149 5.99 -5.95 28.38
CA ASP A 149 4.57 -6.28 28.41
C ASP A 149 3.88 -6.04 27.07
N GLU A 150 4.45 -5.19 26.21
CA GLU A 150 3.87 -4.78 24.93
C GLU A 150 4.73 -5.17 23.72
N VAL A 151 6.05 -5.32 23.92
CA VAL A 151 7.03 -5.63 22.89
C VAL A 151 7.90 -6.82 23.30
N GLU A 152 7.90 -7.87 22.47
CA GLU A 152 8.75 -9.05 22.63
C GLU A 152 10.09 -8.89 21.91
N ALA A 153 10.06 -8.27 20.72
CA ALA A 153 11.25 -8.03 19.92
C ALA A 153 11.17 -6.67 19.22
N CYS A 154 12.31 -6.04 19.02
CA CYS A 154 12.48 -4.83 18.24
C CYS A 154 13.59 -5.07 17.22
N PHE A 155 13.31 -4.77 15.95
CA PHE A 155 14.21 -5.03 14.84
C PHE A 155 14.02 -3.96 13.75
N TYR A 156 14.85 -3.99 12.73
CA TYR A 156 14.77 -3.08 11.61
C TYR A 156 14.87 -3.81 10.28
N VAL A 157 14.29 -3.20 9.25
CA VAL A 157 14.28 -3.72 7.88
C VAL A 157 14.74 -2.62 6.94
N PRO A 158 15.66 -2.90 5.99
CA PRO A 158 16.02 -1.94 4.96
C PRO A 158 14.78 -1.46 4.22
N LEU A 159 14.65 -0.14 4.02
CA LEU A 159 13.54 0.45 3.28
C LEU A 159 13.45 -0.12 1.85
N SER A 160 14.62 -0.43 1.27
CA SER A 160 14.78 -1.09 -0.02
C SER A 160 14.08 -2.44 -0.13
N ASN A 161 13.88 -3.15 0.99
CA ASN A 161 13.13 -4.40 1.05
C ASN A 161 11.68 -4.24 0.57
N PHE A 162 11.09 -3.06 0.77
CA PHE A 162 9.70 -2.77 0.42
C PHE A 162 9.52 -2.10 -0.95
N TRP A 163 10.62 -1.80 -1.67
CA TRP A 163 10.54 -1.21 -3.01
C TRP A 163 10.26 -2.21 -4.12
N ASN A 164 10.66 -3.46 -3.93
CA ASN A 164 10.51 -4.53 -4.91
C ASN A 164 9.46 -5.54 -4.46
N ASP A 165 8.44 -5.76 -5.27
CA ASP A 165 7.38 -6.72 -4.97
C ASP A 165 7.94 -8.16 -4.89
N ALA A 166 9.07 -8.46 -5.55
CA ALA A 166 9.73 -9.77 -5.48
C ALA A 166 10.32 -10.13 -4.10
N ASN A 167 10.44 -9.16 -3.19
CA ASN A 167 10.88 -9.41 -1.81
C ASN A 167 9.72 -9.86 -0.89
N GLY A 168 8.48 -9.79 -1.39
CA GLY A 168 7.29 -10.28 -0.70
C GLY A 168 6.77 -11.58 -1.30
N GLU A 169 5.75 -12.14 -0.64
CA GLU A 169 4.87 -13.12 -1.28
C GLU A 169 4.04 -12.45 -2.38
N ASP A 170 3.53 -13.26 -3.32
CA ASP A 170 2.60 -12.78 -4.34
C ASP A 170 1.41 -12.06 -3.68
N PRO A 171 1.19 -10.76 -3.98
CA PRO A 171 0.13 -10.01 -3.36
C PRO A 171 -1.23 -10.51 -3.84
N PHE A 172 -2.23 -10.45 -2.97
CA PHE A 172 -3.61 -10.80 -3.32
C PHE A 172 -4.58 -9.73 -2.86
N GLU A 173 -5.66 -9.54 -3.61
CA GLU A 173 -6.70 -8.57 -3.30
C GLU A 173 -7.74 -9.16 -2.34
N ILE A 174 -8.10 -8.39 -1.32
CA ILE A 174 -9.25 -8.64 -0.45
C ILE A 174 -10.25 -7.49 -0.60
N ASP A 175 -11.54 -7.79 -0.48
CA ASP A 175 -12.55 -6.77 -0.23
C ASP A 175 -12.55 -6.43 1.26
N TRP A 176 -12.18 -5.20 1.57
CA TRP A 176 -12.24 -4.65 2.91
C TRP A 176 -13.30 -3.55 2.96
N ARG A 177 -14.54 -3.93 3.33
CA ARG A 177 -15.69 -3.02 3.51
C ARG A 177 -15.97 -2.16 2.28
N GLY A 178 -15.92 -2.78 1.10
CA GLY A 178 -16.10 -2.07 -0.15
C GLY A 178 -14.87 -1.27 -0.55
N GLU A 179 -13.66 -1.71 -0.19
CA GLU A 179 -12.44 -1.25 -0.85
C GLU A 179 -11.58 -2.45 -1.22
N VAL A 180 -10.98 -2.40 -2.40
CA VAL A 180 -10.00 -3.40 -2.79
C VAL A 180 -8.71 -3.08 -2.05
N PHE A 181 -8.36 -3.95 -1.11
CA PHE A 181 -7.13 -3.87 -0.36
C PHE A 181 -6.16 -4.93 -0.86
N VAL A 182 -4.95 -4.53 -1.24
CA VAL A 182 -3.92 -5.46 -1.71
C VAL A 182 -3.10 -5.93 -0.52
N MET A 183 -3.37 -7.17 -0.09
CA MET A 183 -2.62 -7.83 0.96
C MET A 183 -1.20 -8.14 0.49
N ARG A 184 -0.23 -7.71 1.30
CA ARG A 184 1.19 -7.98 1.13
C ARG A 184 1.72 -8.70 2.34
N THR A 185 2.65 -9.60 2.09
CA THR A 185 3.40 -10.32 3.11
C THR A 185 4.87 -10.24 2.78
N TYR A 186 5.70 -9.88 3.75
CA TYR A 186 7.16 -9.96 3.67
C TYR A 186 7.66 -10.87 4.78
N HIS A 187 8.74 -11.59 4.49
CA HIS A 187 9.46 -12.39 5.47
C HIS A 187 10.85 -11.78 5.64
N TRP A 188 11.15 -11.30 6.85
CA TRP A 188 12.44 -10.73 7.17
C TRP A 188 13.19 -11.63 8.14
N LYS A 189 14.45 -11.92 7.86
CA LYS A 189 15.32 -12.68 8.76
C LYS A 189 16.18 -11.70 9.55
N GLY A 190 15.94 -11.61 10.85
CA GLY A 190 16.72 -10.77 11.75
C GLY A 190 18.12 -11.30 12.01
N ASP A 191 18.93 -10.49 12.71
CA ASP A 191 20.33 -10.80 13.04
C ASP A 191 20.47 -12.04 13.95
N ASP A 192 19.44 -12.33 14.74
CA ASP A 192 19.32 -13.53 15.59
C ASP A 192 18.82 -14.77 14.83
N LEU A 193 18.76 -14.70 13.50
CA LEU A 193 18.21 -15.70 12.59
C LEU A 193 16.69 -15.97 12.76
N LYS A 194 15.98 -15.21 13.61
CA LYS A 194 14.53 -15.27 13.73
C LYS A 194 13.88 -14.71 12.47
N THR A 195 12.84 -15.38 11.97
CA THR A 195 12.06 -14.88 10.84
C THR A 195 10.82 -14.15 11.34
N PHE A 196 10.67 -12.91 10.89
CA PHE A 196 9.54 -12.04 11.18
C PHE A 196 8.62 -11.96 9.96
N LYS A 197 7.33 -12.19 10.17
CA LYS A 197 6.29 -12.03 9.15
C LYS A 197 5.69 -10.64 9.25
N ILE A 198 5.90 -9.81 8.22
CA ILE A 198 5.36 -8.46 8.12
C ILE A 198 4.17 -8.51 7.16
N TRP A 199 2.96 -8.28 7.65
CA TRP A 199 1.73 -8.47 6.86
C TRP A 199 0.62 -7.51 7.31
N GLY A 200 -0.51 -7.52 6.61
CA GLY A 200 -1.71 -6.74 7.00
C GLY A 200 -1.49 -5.23 6.97
N LEU A 201 -2.01 -4.53 7.98
CA LEU A 201 -1.93 -3.07 8.09
C LEU A 201 -0.48 -2.57 8.03
N THR A 202 0.42 -3.22 8.77
CA THR A 202 1.83 -2.85 8.84
C THR A 202 2.49 -2.93 7.46
N ALA A 203 2.31 -4.04 6.75
CA ALA A 203 2.88 -4.21 5.41
C ALA A 203 2.31 -3.19 4.41
N HIS A 204 1.02 -2.88 4.51
CA HIS A 204 0.39 -1.88 3.65
C HIS A 204 0.96 -0.48 3.89
N VAL A 205 0.95 -0.01 5.14
CA VAL A 205 1.46 1.33 5.48
C VAL A 205 2.92 1.48 5.09
N VAL A 206 3.77 0.51 5.43
CA VAL A 206 5.19 0.56 5.12
C VAL A 206 5.44 0.49 3.62
N TYR A 207 4.66 -0.30 2.88
CA TYR A 207 4.73 -0.34 1.42
C TYR A 207 4.37 1.00 0.79
N GLU A 208 3.22 1.59 1.15
CA GLU A 208 2.78 2.89 0.60
C GLU A 208 3.83 3.98 0.89
N MET A 209 4.37 4.02 2.11
CA MET A 209 5.46 4.92 2.48
C MET A 209 6.72 4.66 1.63
N ALA A 210 7.10 3.39 1.45
CA ALA A 210 8.26 3.02 0.67
C ALA A 210 8.11 3.39 -0.81
N GLN A 211 6.90 3.29 -1.39
CA GLN A 211 6.65 3.72 -2.77
C GLN A 211 6.79 5.23 -2.94
N ILE A 212 6.36 6.03 -1.96
CA ILE A 212 6.60 7.49 -1.94
C ILE A 212 8.10 7.80 -1.96
N CYS A 213 8.89 7.00 -1.24
CA CYS A 213 10.34 7.19 -1.10
C CYS A 213 11.18 6.55 -2.22
N LYS A 214 10.56 5.77 -3.12
CA LYS A 214 11.29 4.92 -4.07
C LYS A 214 12.07 5.80 -5.05
N PRO A 215 13.42 5.67 -5.13
CA PRO A 215 14.21 6.43 -6.08
C PRO A 215 13.70 6.18 -7.50
N ALA A 216 13.57 7.24 -8.29
CA ALA A 216 13.44 7.10 -9.74
C ALA A 216 14.72 6.40 -10.22
N THR A 217 14.60 5.13 -10.60
CA THR A 217 15.75 4.34 -11.02
C THR A 217 16.42 5.06 -12.19
N SER A 218 17.71 5.43 -12.06
CA SER A 218 18.54 5.82 -13.19
C SER A 218 18.55 4.63 -14.15
N GLN A 219 17.68 4.69 -15.16
CA GLN A 219 17.74 3.78 -16.29
C GLN A 219 19.15 3.92 -16.88
N GLN A 220 19.78 2.77 -17.11
CA GLN A 220 20.96 2.68 -17.97
C GLN A 220 20.75 3.56 -19.21
N GLN A 221 21.76 4.32 -19.57
CA GLN A 221 21.81 5.06 -20.83
C GLN A 221 21.45 4.11 -21.99
N SER A 222 20.23 4.22 -22.48
CA SER A 222 19.91 3.94 -23.87
C SER A 222 19.12 5.12 -24.40
N THR A 223 19.75 5.76 -25.39
CA THR A 223 19.19 6.67 -26.39
C THR A 223 17.72 7.05 -26.25
N THR A 224 17.51 8.33 -25.93
CA THR A 224 16.36 9.19 -26.24
C THR A 224 15.24 8.53 -27.04
N THR A 225 14.29 7.92 -26.34
CA THR A 225 12.90 7.90 -26.79
C THR A 225 12.09 8.48 -25.65
N ARG A 226 11.34 9.53 -25.95
CA ARG A 226 10.53 10.32 -25.02
C ARG A 226 9.43 9.41 -24.46
N VAL A 227 9.73 8.64 -23.41
CA VAL A 227 8.73 7.81 -22.71
C VAL A 227 7.77 8.76 -22.01
N VAL A 228 6.63 9.01 -22.64
CA VAL A 228 5.45 9.52 -21.95
C VAL A 228 5.17 8.54 -20.81
N LYS A 229 5.28 8.99 -19.55
CA LYS A 229 4.83 8.22 -18.37
C LYS A 229 3.38 7.83 -18.63
N THR A 230 3.18 6.60 -19.07
CA THR A 230 1.88 6.11 -19.52
C THR A 230 1.21 5.49 -18.30
N THR A 231 0.15 6.14 -17.82
CA THR A 231 -0.63 5.65 -16.69
C THR A 231 -1.13 4.25 -17.01
N SER A 232 -0.86 3.25 -16.16
CA SER A 232 -1.23 1.86 -16.45
C SER A 232 -1.65 1.05 -15.21
N GLY A 233 -2.29 -0.11 -15.42
CA GLY A 233 -2.79 -0.97 -14.35
C GLY A 233 -3.50 -2.23 -14.87
N LEU A 234 -3.75 -3.20 -13.99
CA LEU A 234 -4.48 -4.43 -14.30
C LEU A 234 -5.97 -4.28 -14.00
N LEU A 235 -6.84 -4.85 -14.85
CA LEU A 235 -8.28 -4.84 -14.66
C LEU A 235 -8.94 -6.11 -15.22
N TRP A 236 -10.01 -6.56 -14.57
CA TRP A 236 -10.87 -7.62 -15.04
C TRP A 236 -11.88 -7.13 -16.10
N ARG A 237 -11.94 -7.84 -17.24
CA ARG A 237 -12.90 -7.57 -18.31
C ARG A 237 -13.68 -8.83 -18.66
N TRP A 238 -14.97 -8.67 -18.94
CA TRP A 238 -15.80 -9.71 -19.55
C TRP A 238 -15.48 -9.83 -21.04
N ILE A 239 -15.15 -11.04 -21.48
CA ILE A 239 -14.80 -11.35 -22.86
C ILE A 239 -15.89 -12.25 -23.42
N ASP A 240 -16.67 -11.66 -24.32
CA ASP A 240 -17.65 -12.35 -25.13
C ASP A 240 -17.27 -12.16 -26.60
N GLU A 241 -16.40 -13.05 -27.10
CA GLU A 241 -15.96 -13.00 -28.50
C GLU A 241 -16.77 -13.97 -29.35
N PRO A 242 -17.26 -13.53 -30.53
CA PRO A 242 -17.96 -14.40 -31.47
C PRO A 242 -17.09 -15.61 -31.84
N GLY A 243 -17.56 -16.82 -31.51
CA GLY A 243 -16.86 -18.07 -31.77
C GLY A 243 -16.07 -18.66 -30.60
N SER A 244 -16.05 -18.01 -29.43
CA SER A 244 -15.54 -18.61 -28.19
C SER A 244 -16.58 -19.55 -27.56
N SER A 245 -16.14 -20.66 -26.95
CA SER A 245 -17.06 -21.71 -26.48
C SER A 245 -17.90 -21.33 -25.27
N LYS A 246 -17.51 -20.31 -24.48
CA LYS A 246 -18.33 -19.59 -23.49
C LYS A 246 -17.67 -18.24 -23.18
N PRO A 247 -18.45 -17.17 -22.92
CA PRO A 247 -17.88 -15.92 -22.47
C PRO A 247 -17.24 -16.07 -21.08
N TYR A 248 -16.18 -15.29 -20.82
CA TYR A 248 -15.38 -15.45 -19.60
C TYR A 248 -14.72 -14.14 -19.13
N TRP A 249 -14.51 -14.03 -17.82
CA TRP A 249 -13.74 -12.93 -17.23
C TRP A 249 -12.24 -13.15 -17.41
N SER A 250 -11.48 -12.10 -17.75
CA SER A 250 -10.02 -12.18 -17.86
C SER A 250 -9.35 -10.90 -17.40
N GLN A 251 -8.25 -11.04 -16.68
CA GLN A 251 -7.42 -9.91 -16.30
C GLN A 251 -6.65 -9.41 -17.53
N ARG A 252 -6.65 -8.10 -17.72
CA ARG A 252 -6.03 -7.40 -18.84
C ARG A 252 -5.21 -6.23 -18.30
N TYR A 253 -4.13 -5.92 -18.99
CA TYR A 253 -3.29 -4.78 -18.69
C TYR A 253 -3.79 -3.57 -19.48
N PHE A 254 -4.04 -2.47 -18.80
CA PHE A 254 -4.56 -1.23 -19.39
C PHE A 254 -3.51 -0.13 -19.36
N VAL A 255 -3.48 0.66 -20.42
CA VAL A 255 -2.65 1.85 -20.56
C VAL A 255 -3.52 3.02 -20.97
N LEU A 256 -3.48 4.10 -20.21
CA LEU A 256 -4.15 5.35 -20.55
C LEU A 256 -3.37 6.07 -21.64
N ALA A 257 -4.04 6.36 -22.74
CA ALA A 257 -3.56 7.11 -23.87
C ALA A 257 -4.43 8.35 -24.08
N GLY A 258 -3.79 9.52 -24.18
CA GLY A 258 -4.46 10.81 -24.34
C GLY A 258 -3.72 11.93 -23.60
N ALA A 259 -3.86 13.17 -24.09
CA ALA A 259 -3.35 14.35 -23.40
C ALA A 259 -4.40 14.86 -22.39
N GLU A 260 -3.96 15.57 -21.34
CA GLU A 260 -4.81 16.10 -20.25
C GLU A 260 -6.05 16.89 -20.70
N ASN A 261 -6.07 17.41 -21.95
CA ASN A 261 -7.17 18.18 -22.54
C ASN A 261 -7.85 17.52 -23.76
N ARG A 262 -7.76 16.19 -23.92
CA ARG A 262 -8.45 15.41 -24.98
C ARG A 262 -9.22 14.23 -24.39
N LYS A 263 -10.19 13.69 -25.15
CA LYS A 263 -10.88 12.42 -24.82
C LYS A 263 -9.85 11.34 -24.46
N ARG A 264 -9.85 10.92 -23.20
CA ARG A 264 -8.96 9.90 -22.67
C ARG A 264 -9.39 8.52 -23.19
N VAL A 265 -8.42 7.70 -23.56
CA VAL A 265 -8.68 6.37 -24.13
C VAL A 265 -7.84 5.35 -23.39
N LEU A 266 -8.45 4.25 -22.98
CA LEU A 266 -7.75 3.13 -22.41
C LEU A 266 -7.44 2.08 -23.48
N HIS A 267 -6.16 1.74 -23.59
CA HIS A 267 -5.67 0.66 -24.44
C HIS A 267 -5.56 -0.62 -23.62
N GLN A 268 -6.15 -1.71 -24.10
CA GLN A 268 -6.08 -3.01 -23.43
C GLN A 268 -5.04 -3.96 -24.05
N TYR A 269 -4.42 -4.77 -23.20
CA TYR A 269 -3.43 -5.77 -23.56
C TYR A 269 -3.60 -7.04 -22.72
N ASN A 270 -3.14 -8.19 -23.22
CA ASN A 270 -3.18 -9.46 -22.50
C ASN A 270 -2.11 -9.55 -21.40
N SER A 271 -1.04 -8.77 -21.48
CA SER A 271 0.03 -8.71 -20.48
C SER A 271 0.75 -7.36 -20.50
N GLN A 272 1.56 -7.11 -19.48
CA GLN A 272 2.38 -5.91 -19.36
C GLN A 272 3.46 -5.85 -20.46
N GLU A 273 4.06 -6.98 -20.82
CA GLU A 273 5.07 -7.07 -21.89
C GLU A 273 4.44 -6.71 -23.24
N GLN A 274 3.21 -7.17 -23.48
CA GLN A 274 2.49 -6.84 -24.70
C GLN A 274 2.14 -5.33 -24.76
N ALA A 275 1.82 -4.74 -23.61
CA ALA A 275 1.55 -3.30 -23.50
C ALA A 275 2.80 -2.46 -23.77
N ALA A 276 3.97 -2.88 -23.28
CA ALA A 276 5.24 -2.19 -23.50
C ALA A 276 5.63 -2.15 -24.99
N THR A 277 5.35 -3.22 -25.74
CA THR A 277 5.70 -3.32 -27.17
C THR A 277 4.68 -2.67 -28.10
N LYS A 278 3.43 -2.44 -27.65
CA LYS A 278 2.30 -2.00 -28.48
C LYS A 278 1.59 -0.74 -27.96
N SER A 279 2.20 -0.01 -27.03
CA SER A 279 1.59 1.14 -26.32
C SER A 279 1.04 2.21 -27.27
N GLU A 280 1.71 2.45 -28.41
CA GLU A 280 1.33 3.47 -29.40
C GLU A 280 0.38 2.96 -30.51
N THR A 281 0.16 1.65 -30.63
CA THR A 281 -0.51 1.02 -31.79
C THR A 281 -1.68 0.11 -31.39
N ALA A 282 -2.48 0.50 -30.40
CA ALA A 282 -3.72 -0.21 -30.10
C ALA A 282 -4.71 -0.11 -31.28
N THR A 283 -5.13 -1.27 -31.80
CA THR A 283 -6.17 -1.40 -32.82
C THR A 283 -7.51 -0.88 -32.29
N LYS A 284 -8.41 -0.41 -33.17
CA LYS A 284 -9.73 0.15 -32.77
C LYS A 284 -10.54 -0.76 -31.84
N LYS A 285 -10.41 -2.09 -31.97
CA LYS A 285 -11.07 -3.11 -31.12
C LYS A 285 -10.60 -3.09 -29.65
N ASN A 286 -9.41 -2.56 -29.39
CA ASN A 286 -8.75 -2.58 -28.09
C ASN A 286 -8.74 -1.21 -27.38
N ARG A 287 -9.53 -0.26 -27.87
CA ARG A 287 -9.68 1.08 -27.30
C ARG A 287 -11.00 1.17 -26.53
N LEU A 288 -10.92 1.58 -25.28
CA LEU A 288 -12.07 1.91 -24.45
C LEU A 288 -12.10 3.43 -24.24
N PRO A 289 -12.99 4.17 -24.93
CA PRO A 289 -13.07 5.62 -24.80
C PRO A 289 -13.74 5.98 -23.47
N LEU A 290 -13.06 6.80 -22.66
CA LEU A 290 -13.60 7.37 -21.42
C LEU A 290 -14.49 8.58 -21.73
N ASP A 291 -15.59 8.73 -20.99
CA ASP A 291 -16.42 9.93 -20.99
C ASP A 291 -15.86 11.02 -20.06
N GLU A 292 -16.60 12.12 -19.89
CA GLU A 292 -16.14 13.28 -19.10
C GLU A 292 -15.96 12.96 -17.60
N GLU A 293 -16.60 11.91 -17.08
CA GLU A 293 -16.52 11.48 -15.68
C GLU A 293 -15.55 10.30 -15.45
N ASP A 294 -14.81 9.91 -16.49
CA ASP A 294 -13.96 8.71 -16.52
C ASP A 294 -14.72 7.42 -16.22
N VAL A 295 -15.98 7.36 -16.62
CA VAL A 295 -16.83 6.20 -16.42
C VAL A 295 -16.67 5.25 -17.60
N GLN A 296 -16.59 3.95 -17.31
CA GLN A 296 -16.67 2.87 -18.29
C GLN A 296 -17.82 1.94 -17.95
N VAL A 297 -18.55 1.55 -18.99
CA VAL A 297 -19.61 0.55 -18.89
C VAL A 297 -19.16 -0.70 -19.64
N THR A 298 -19.14 -1.83 -18.96
CA THR A 298 -18.96 -3.15 -19.58
C THR A 298 -20.23 -3.97 -19.40
N GLU A 299 -20.65 -4.66 -20.45
CA GLU A 299 -21.79 -5.57 -20.37
C GLU A 299 -21.44 -6.81 -19.56
N GLY A 300 -22.41 -7.27 -18.78
CA GLY A 300 -22.28 -8.35 -17.84
C GLY A 300 -22.63 -9.73 -18.40
N PRO A 301 -22.65 -10.76 -17.53
CA PRO A 301 -22.89 -12.13 -17.94
C PRO A 301 -24.35 -12.41 -18.32
N GLN A 302 -25.30 -11.52 -17.98
CA GLN A 302 -26.70 -11.61 -18.39
C GLN A 302 -27.08 -10.42 -19.27
N GLU A 303 -28.05 -10.62 -20.16
CA GLU A 303 -28.57 -9.56 -21.02
C GLU A 303 -29.17 -8.43 -20.16
N GLY A 304 -28.66 -7.21 -20.36
CA GLY A 304 -29.06 -6.03 -19.57
C GLY A 304 -28.18 -5.73 -18.36
N ASP A 305 -27.28 -6.63 -17.96
CA ASP A 305 -26.31 -6.36 -16.90
C ASP A 305 -25.28 -5.33 -17.40
N LYS A 306 -25.19 -4.19 -16.73
CA LYS A 306 -24.18 -3.14 -17.00
C LYS A 306 -23.30 -2.96 -15.78
N PHE A 307 -22.03 -3.27 -15.94
CA PHE A 307 -21.01 -2.99 -14.94
C PHE A 307 -20.42 -1.63 -15.22
N ILE A 308 -20.60 -0.73 -14.27
CA ILE A 308 -20.07 0.61 -14.37
C ILE A 308 -18.84 0.67 -13.47
N PHE A 309 -17.72 1.08 -14.02
CA PHE A 309 -16.50 1.34 -13.27
C PHE A 309 -16.07 2.78 -13.51
N GLN A 310 -15.72 3.48 -12.43
CA GLN A 310 -15.06 4.78 -12.53
C GLN A 310 -13.56 4.55 -12.51
N VAL A 311 -12.89 5.16 -13.47
CA VAL A 311 -11.44 5.17 -13.59
C VAL A 311 -10.90 6.41 -12.90
N SER A 312 -9.92 6.25 -12.03
CA SER A 312 -9.18 7.36 -11.43
C SER A 312 -7.68 7.16 -11.61
N ILE A 313 -6.93 8.26 -11.50
CA ILE A 313 -5.47 8.23 -11.60
C ILE A 313 -4.90 8.64 -10.25
N LEU A 314 -4.07 7.78 -9.66
CA LEU A 314 -3.31 8.08 -8.45
C LEU A 314 -1.85 7.69 -8.69
N ASP A 315 -0.93 8.63 -8.53
CA ASP A 315 0.53 8.43 -8.72
C ASP A 315 0.93 7.78 -10.05
N GLY A 316 0.25 8.16 -11.13
CA GLY A 316 0.51 7.61 -12.46
C GLY A 316 0.08 6.14 -12.63
N ARG A 317 -0.75 5.61 -11.71
CA ARG A 317 -1.41 4.31 -11.84
C ARG A 317 -2.90 4.50 -12.07
N ILE A 318 -3.48 3.59 -12.85
CA ILE A 318 -4.94 3.56 -13.06
C ILE A 318 -5.56 2.81 -11.88
N GLN A 319 -6.44 3.49 -11.14
CA GLN A 319 -7.32 2.90 -10.15
C GLN A 319 -8.73 2.78 -10.71
N TRP A 320 -9.47 1.78 -10.23
CA TRP A 320 -10.83 1.53 -10.66
C TRP A 320 -11.68 1.25 -9.44
N LYS A 321 -12.88 1.80 -9.42
CA LYS A 321 -13.91 1.45 -8.44
C LYS A 321 -15.20 1.12 -9.17
N LEU A 322 -15.96 0.17 -8.61
CA LEU A 322 -17.33 -0.08 -9.06
C LEU A 322 -18.12 1.21 -8.84
N ALA A 323 -18.64 1.78 -9.93
CA ALA A 323 -19.43 3.00 -9.93
C ALA A 323 -20.90 2.64 -9.86
N VAL A 324 -21.28 1.99 -8.76
CA VAL A 324 -22.67 1.66 -8.43
C VAL A 324 -23.17 2.65 -7.38
N GLU A 325 -24.44 3.01 -7.49
CA GLU A 325 -25.07 4.01 -6.62
C GLU A 325 -25.50 3.43 -5.28
N THR A 326 -25.70 2.10 -5.21
CA THR A 326 -26.22 1.42 -4.03
C THR A 326 -25.31 0.30 -3.52
N GLU A 327 -25.28 0.11 -2.19
CA GLU A 327 -24.51 -0.94 -1.53
C GLU A 327 -25.06 -2.35 -1.82
N GLU A 328 -26.35 -2.44 -2.15
CA GLU A 328 -27.03 -3.70 -2.52
C GLU A 328 -26.61 -4.18 -3.91
N GLU A 329 -26.55 -3.27 -4.89
CA GLU A 329 -26.00 -3.57 -6.21
C GLU A 329 -24.52 -3.93 -6.11
N ARG A 330 -23.78 -3.19 -5.27
CA ARG A 330 -22.38 -3.48 -4.99
C ARG A 330 -22.18 -4.89 -4.44
N SER A 331 -22.95 -5.26 -3.43
CA SER A 331 -22.87 -6.58 -2.77
C SER A 331 -23.25 -7.71 -3.73
N ARG A 332 -24.29 -7.51 -4.55
CA ARG A 332 -24.67 -8.43 -5.63
C ARG A 332 -23.50 -8.63 -6.60
N TRP A 333 -22.85 -7.55 -7.02
CA TRP A 333 -21.73 -7.63 -7.95
C TRP A 333 -20.49 -8.29 -7.35
N MET A 334 -20.12 -7.93 -6.12
CA MET A 334 -19.00 -8.55 -5.42
C MET A 334 -19.23 -10.04 -5.17
N SER A 335 -20.47 -10.46 -4.90
CA SER A 335 -20.85 -11.87 -4.81
C SER A 335 -20.66 -12.63 -6.14
N ILE A 336 -21.07 -12.01 -7.26
CA ILE A 336 -20.87 -12.58 -8.60
C ILE A 336 -19.38 -12.73 -8.92
N ILE A 337 -18.58 -11.69 -8.66
CA ILE A 337 -17.11 -11.71 -8.86
C ILE A 337 -16.45 -12.77 -7.97
N SER A 338 -16.83 -12.86 -6.70
CA SER A 338 -16.27 -13.81 -5.73
C SER A 338 -16.59 -15.27 -6.07
N ARG A 339 -17.85 -15.57 -6.42
CA ARG A 339 -18.26 -16.92 -6.85
C ARG A 339 -17.45 -17.38 -8.06
N MET A 340 -17.24 -16.49 -9.03
CA MET A 340 -16.51 -16.80 -10.26
C MET A 340 -14.99 -16.95 -10.03
N ARG A 341 -14.41 -16.33 -8.98
CA ARG A 341 -13.01 -16.57 -8.56
C ARG A 341 -12.81 -18.01 -8.07
N SER A 342 -13.79 -18.56 -7.34
CA SER A 342 -13.72 -19.93 -6.81
C SER A 342 -13.81 -21.03 -7.87
N GLU A 343 -14.45 -20.77 -9.01
CA GLU A 343 -14.60 -21.73 -10.11
C GLU A 343 -13.32 -21.91 -10.96
N ARG A 344 -12.27 -21.12 -10.72
CA ARG A 344 -10.98 -21.19 -11.43
C ARG A 344 -9.81 -21.74 -10.63
N THR A 345 -9.99 -22.10 -9.36
CA THR A 345 -8.96 -22.89 -8.66
C THR A 345 -8.94 -24.28 -9.29
N PRO A 346 -7.85 -24.75 -9.93
CA PRO A 346 -7.83 -26.09 -10.47
C PRO A 346 -7.94 -27.05 -9.28
N SER A 347 -8.99 -27.85 -9.24
CA SER A 347 -9.08 -29.01 -8.35
C SER A 347 -7.84 -29.87 -8.60
N LYS A 348 -6.89 -29.89 -7.66
CA LYS A 348 -5.76 -30.84 -7.65
C LYS A 348 -6.37 -32.24 -7.63
N LYS A 349 -6.54 -32.85 -8.80
CA LYS A 349 -6.75 -34.30 -8.89
C LYS A 349 -5.45 -34.94 -8.41
N LEU A 350 -5.48 -35.50 -7.20
CA LEU A 350 -4.52 -36.52 -6.79
C LEU A 350 -4.53 -37.58 -7.89
N LYS A 351 -3.40 -37.73 -8.60
CA LYS A 351 -3.13 -38.97 -9.32
C LYS A 351 -2.87 -40.02 -8.26
N THR A 352 -3.84 -40.89 -8.04
CA THR A 352 -3.63 -42.19 -7.46
C THR A 352 -2.69 -42.95 -8.39
N ASP A 353 -1.51 -43.27 -7.88
CA ASP A 353 -0.58 -44.20 -8.51
C ASP A 353 -1.21 -45.59 -8.41
N ASP A 354 -1.73 -46.08 -9.54
CA ASP A 354 -2.18 -47.45 -9.69
C ASP A 354 -1.36 -48.12 -10.80
N THR A 355 -0.56 -49.09 -10.37
CA THR A 355 -0.08 -50.28 -11.10
C THR A 355 0.92 -50.04 -12.26
N LYS A 356 1.93 -50.87 -12.51
CA LYS A 356 2.13 -52.29 -12.22
C LYS A 356 3.60 -52.65 -12.45
#